data_AF-H0SKH3-F1
#
_entry.id   AF-H0SKH3-F1
#
_cell.length_a   1.000
_cell.length_b   1.000
_cell.length_c   1.000
_cell.angle_alpha   90.00
_cell.angle_beta   90.00
_cell.angle_gamma   90.00
#
_symmetry.space_group_name_H-M   'P 1'
#
loop_
_entity.id
_entity.type
_entity.pdbx_description
1 polymer ?
#
loop_
_entity_poly.entity_id
_entity_poly.type
_entity_poly.pdbx_seq_one_letter_code
_entity_poly.pdbx_strand_id
1 'polypeptide(L)' 'MKQIGEYAWNILIAIDQLANALLGGWHDETISSRLGKSILKGGWASKVRWPAWLYDHFIESVEVDEGWEQGY' A
#
# COMPACT_ATOMS: atom_id res chain seq x y z
N MET A 1 -7.50 -18.30 20.13
CA MET A 1 -8.28 -17.30 19.36
C MET A 1 -7.42 -16.20 18.71
N LYS A 2 -6.25 -15.81 19.25
CA LYS A 2 -5.30 -14.88 18.58
C LYS A 2 -4.89 -15.31 17.15
N GLN A 3 -4.66 -16.61 16.94
CA GLN A 3 -4.16 -17.14 15.65
C GLN A 3 -5.13 -17.03 14.47
N ILE A 4 -6.46 -17.04 14.69
CA ILE A 4 -7.43 -16.97 13.59
C ILE A 4 -7.48 -15.56 13.01
N GLY A 5 -7.40 -14.54 13.86
CA GLY A 5 -7.36 -13.14 13.42
C GLY A 5 -6.09 -12.84 12.61
N GLU A 6 -4.94 -13.29 13.10
CA GLU A 6 -3.65 -13.14 12.40
C GLU A 6 -3.64 -13.89 11.05
N TYR A 7 -4.20 -15.10 10.99
CA TYR A 7 -4.28 -15.86 9.75
C TYR A 7 -5.18 -15.19 8.71
N ALA A 8 -6.37 -14.75 9.13
CA ALA A 8 -7.27 -14.00 8.26
C ALA A 8 -6.62 -12.69 7.77
N TRP A 9 -5.91 -11.98 8.65
CA TRP A 9 -5.18 -10.76 8.31
C TRP A 9 -4.09 -11.01 7.26
N ASN A 10 -3.29 -12.07 7.42
CA ASN A 10 -2.26 -12.43 6.45
C ASN A 10 -2.85 -12.77 5.07
N ILE A 11 -4.02 -13.43 5.02
CA ILE A 11 -4.72 -13.69 3.76
C ILE A 11 -5.16 -12.39 3.10
N LEU A 12 -5.68 -11.43 3.86
CA LEU A 12 -6.10 -10.14 3.32
C LEU A 12 -4.91 -9.35 2.73
N ILE A 13 -3.76 -9.35 3.42
CA ILE A 13 -2.52 -8.76 2.90
C ILE A 13 -2.10 -9.44 1.59
N ALA A 14 -2.10 -10.77 1.55
CA ALA A 14 -1.70 -11.52 0.35
C ALA A 14 -2.64 -11.24 -0.84
N ILE A 15 -3.94 -11.09 -0.60
CA ILE A 15 -4.92 -10.71 -1.63
C ILE A 15 -4.65 -9.29 -2.14
N ASP A 16 -4.35 -8.35 -1.25
CA ASP A 16 -4.03 -6.96 -1.61
C ASP A 16 -2.75 -6.87 -2.46
N GLN A 17 -1.68 -7.55 -2.03
CA GLN A 17 -0.42 -7.65 -2.79
C GLN A 17 -0.62 -8.33 -4.15
N LEU A 18 -1.44 -9.39 -4.22
CA LEU A 18 -1.80 -10.02 -5.50
C LEU A 18 -2.54 -9.05 -6.43
N ALA A 19 -3.50 -8.31 -5.90
CA ALA A 19 -4.21 -7.30 -6.68
C ALA A 19 -3.27 -6.19 -7.16
N ASN A 20 -2.32 -5.73 -6.33
CA ASN A 20 -1.32 -4.77 -6.74
C ASN A 20 -0.45 -5.30 -7.89
N ALA A 21 0.04 -6.54 -7.79
CA ALA A 21 0.84 -7.20 -8.82
C ALA A 21 0.08 -7.34 -10.15
N LEU A 22 -1.21 -7.73 -10.10
CA LEU A 22 -2.07 -7.80 -11.30
C LEU A 22 -2.28 -6.43 -11.96
N LEU A 23 -2.22 -5.35 -11.18
CA LEU A 23 -2.28 -3.96 -11.66
C LEU A 23 -0.89 -3.38 -12.02
N GLY A 24 0.12 -4.25 -12.20
CA GLY A 24 1.49 -3.88 -12.58
C GLY A 24 2.27 -3.17 -11.47
N GLY A 25 1.84 -3.31 -10.22
CA GLY A 25 2.61 -2.87 -9.05
C GLY A 25 3.65 -3.91 -8.64
N TRP A 26 4.47 -3.55 -7.66
CA TRP A 26 5.49 -4.43 -7.12
C TRP A 26 4.86 -5.50 -6.21
N HIS A 27 5.38 -6.73 -6.25
CA HIS A 27 4.64 -7.91 -5.75
C HIS A 27 4.55 -8.02 -4.23
N ASP A 28 5.45 -7.41 -3.47
CA ASP A 28 5.41 -7.35 -2.00
C ASP A 28 4.79 -6.03 -1.50
N GLU A 29 4.40 -5.14 -2.42
CA GLU A 29 3.83 -3.84 -2.09
C GLU A 29 2.30 -3.93 -2.01
N THR A 30 1.74 -3.36 -0.94
CA THR A 30 0.28 -3.17 -0.80
C THR A 30 -0.24 -2.01 -1.64
N ILE A 31 -1.51 -2.05 -2.04
CA ILE A 31 -2.16 -0.97 -2.79
C ILE A 31 -2.15 0.34 -2.00
N SER A 32 -2.39 0.26 -0.69
CA SER A 32 -2.34 1.41 0.21
C SER A 32 -0.95 2.05 0.22
N SER A 33 0.11 1.24 0.33
CA SER A 33 1.50 1.73 0.26
C SER A 33 1.75 2.41 -1.09
N ARG A 34 1.41 1.74 -2.22
CA ARG A 34 1.56 2.30 -3.58
C ARG A 34 0.86 3.65 -3.75
N LEU A 35 -0.35 3.80 -3.19
CA LEU A 35 -1.09 5.06 -3.19
C LEU A 35 -0.37 6.12 -2.36
N GLY A 36 0.09 5.77 -1.15
CA GLY A 36 0.91 6.64 -0.31
C GLY A 36 2.17 7.10 -1.03
N LYS A 37 2.89 6.19 -1.71
CA LYS A 37 4.07 6.51 -2.52
C LYS A 37 3.74 7.48 -3.64
N SER A 38 2.61 7.27 -4.33
CA SER A 38 2.13 8.17 -5.38
C SER A 38 1.78 9.55 -4.83
N ILE A 39 1.13 9.64 -3.66
CA ILE A 39 0.80 10.91 -2.99
C ILE A 39 2.08 11.67 -2.63
N LEU A 40 3.02 11.02 -1.94
CA LEU A 40 4.27 11.62 -1.47
C LEU A 40 5.17 12.10 -2.62
N LYS A 41 5.16 11.40 -3.76
CA LYS A 41 5.88 11.79 -4.99
C LYS A 41 5.13 12.83 -5.84
N GLY A 42 3.95 13.30 -5.43
CA GLY A 42 3.14 14.23 -6.23
C GLY A 42 2.57 13.61 -7.52
N GLY A 43 2.44 12.28 -7.54
CA GLY A 43 1.89 11.49 -8.65
C GLY A 43 0.37 11.60 -8.79
N TRP A 44 -0.25 10.69 -9.54
CA TRP A 44 -1.68 10.76 -9.86
C TRP A 44 -2.59 10.75 -8.62
N ALA A 45 -2.22 9.98 -7.59
CA ALA A 45 -3.04 9.87 -6.38
C ALA A 45 -3.04 11.16 -5.54
N SER A 46 -2.02 12.02 -5.69
CA SER A 46 -1.98 13.34 -5.04
C SER A 46 -3.05 14.31 -5.56
N LYS A 47 -3.60 14.03 -6.75
CA LYS A 47 -4.64 14.84 -7.41
C LYS A 47 -6.06 14.43 -7.01
N VAL A 48 -6.19 13.30 -6.32
CA VAL A 48 -7.49 12.77 -5.87
C VAL A 48 -7.77 13.32 -4.47
N ARG A 49 -9.00 13.80 -4.25
CA ARG A 49 -9.43 14.24 -2.92
C ARG A 49 -9.88 13.04 -2.09
N TRP A 50 -8.97 12.54 -1.27
CA TRP A 50 -9.25 11.46 -0.33
C TRP A 50 -9.95 11.97 0.94
N PRO A 51 -10.84 11.17 1.56
CA PRO A 51 -11.23 11.37 2.95
C PRO A 51 -9.98 11.38 3.84
N ALA A 52 -9.95 12.24 4.86
CA ALA A 52 -8.77 12.43 5.72
C ALA A 52 -8.24 11.10 6.30
N TRP A 53 -9.12 10.27 6.87
CA TRP A 53 -8.73 8.98 7.44
C TRP A 53 -8.07 8.02 6.42
N LEU A 54 -8.49 8.09 5.16
CA LEU A 54 -7.96 7.23 4.10
C LEU A 54 -6.62 7.79 3.58
N TYR A 55 -6.53 9.12 3.49
CA TYR A 55 -5.27 9.80 3.23
C TYR A 55 -4.22 9.42 4.27
N ASP A 56 -4.56 9.54 5.55
CA ASP A 56 -3.67 9.22 6.67
C ASP A 56 -3.25 7.74 6.61
N HIS A 57 -4.21 6.83 6.38
CA HIS A 57 -3.91 5.41 6.20
C HIS A 57 -2.91 5.13 5.06
N PHE A 58 -3.03 5.81 3.91
CA PHE A 58 -2.08 5.65 2.82
C PHE A 58 -0.69 6.15 3.19
N ILE A 59 -0.58 7.30 3.86
CA ILE A 59 0.70 7.83 4.29
C ILE A 59 1.36 6.93 5.34
N GLU A 60 0.59 6.40 6.30
CA GLU A 60 1.10 5.48 7.33
C GLU A 60 1.48 4.10 6.78
N SER A 61 0.82 3.64 5.71
CA SER A 61 1.14 2.35 5.07
C SER A 61 2.43 2.35 4.25
N VAL A 62 3.04 3.52 4.08
CA VAL A 62 4.33 3.64 3.40
C VAL A 62 5.44 3.14 4.33
N GLU A 63 6.09 2.05 3.94
CA GLU A 63 7.27 1.55 4.64
C GLU A 63 8.48 2.45 4.36
N VAL A 64 9.11 2.93 5.44
CA VAL A 64 10.24 3.89 5.40
C VAL A 64 11.55 3.19 5.05
N ASP A 65 11.69 1.90 5.37
CA ASP A 65 12.97 1.16 5.34
C ASP A 65 13.21 0.33 4.07
N GLU A 66 12.25 0.23 3.15
CA GLU A 66 12.51 -0.32 1.83
C GLU A 66 13.18 0.75 0.96
N GLY A 67 14.51 0.71 0.90
CA GLY A 67 15.36 1.64 0.15
C GLY A 67 14.73 2.14 -1.15
N TRP A 68 14.24 3.37 -1.10
CA TRP A 68 13.49 4.07 -2.15
C TRP A 68 14.29 4.42 -3.42
N GLU A 69 15.36 3.67 -3.71
CA GLU A 69 16.27 3.89 -4.84
C GLU A 69 16.15 2.89 -5.99
N GLN A 70 15.25 1.91 -5.97
CA GLN A 70 15.08 1.06 -7.16
C GLN A 70 13.94 1.57 -8.04
N GLY A 71 14.35 2.38 -9.02
CA GLY A 71 13.49 2.94 -10.04
C GLY A 71 12.97 1.92 -11.05
N TYR A 72 11.77 2.22 -11.53
CA TYR A 72 11.30 2.13 -12.91
C TYR A 72 10.25 3.23 -13.12
#